data_AF-A0A7T0BVX3-F1
#
_entry.id   AF-A0A7T0BVX3-F1
#
_cell.length_a   1.000
_cell.length_b   1.000
_cell.length_c   1.000
_cell.angle_alpha   90.00
_cell.angle_beta   90.00
_cell.angle_gamma   90.00
#
_symmetry.space_group_name_H-M   'P 1'
#
loop_
_entity.id
_entity.type
_entity.pdbx_description
1 polymer ?
#
loop_
_entity_poly.entity_id
_entity_poly.type
_entity_poly.pdbx_seq_one_letter_code
_entity_poly.pdbx_strand_id
1 'polypeptide(L)'
;MKNRSRLMLTLLGLLVTLPAFAGPERLTDARVMFTEVKDTRTTGQFFGECEVEIKVMGRAVAKALGIRSVEVTYAVDDTGMILVNKDRNNISSFFRPNEGASSLTHKVSLKNPARSAHYIQSLKGTIELYSPTDKNGGMIEIANFKNSAGKPLAEAELKPHGISIMYLTKEILEKRKKEQMEKARQKASKEMDKIGEEMGQAFMNMFEGMLGGMMGGDKFSLHLWVKDPDKKVVDIQFLDASGTKIKTSSRSSMGEMRQVGFDVLPGPDTKLLVYLATPESIRSVKFSLDQIPLP
;
A
#
# COMPACT_ATOMS: atom_id res chain seq x y z
N MET A 1 -38.23 -71.57 55.79
CA MET A 1 -38.40 -70.20 56.32
C MET A 1 -37.05 -69.52 56.50
N LYS A 2 -36.74 -68.52 55.65
CA LYS A 2 -36.09 -67.22 55.96
C LYS A 2 -35.36 -66.67 54.72
N ASN A 3 -35.97 -65.61 54.19
CA ASN A 3 -35.48 -64.70 53.15
C ASN A 3 -34.09 -64.14 53.43
N ARG A 4 -33.25 -64.00 52.39
CA ARG A 4 -32.28 -62.90 52.19
C ARG A 4 -32.12 -62.69 50.67
N SER A 5 -32.72 -61.67 50.08
CA SER A 5 -32.26 -60.26 50.00
C SER A 5 -31.23 -60.06 48.87
N ARG A 6 -31.69 -59.34 47.84
CA ARG A 6 -30.94 -58.85 46.66
C ARG A 6 -29.84 -57.87 47.09
N LEU A 7 -28.71 -57.89 46.38
CA LEU A 7 -27.86 -56.70 46.21
C LEU A 7 -27.44 -56.62 44.74
N MET A 8 -28.02 -55.68 44.03
CA MET A 8 -27.73 -55.38 42.63
C MET A 8 -26.66 -54.27 42.63
N LEU A 9 -25.45 -54.59 42.17
CA LEU A 9 -24.33 -53.66 42.16
C LEU A 9 -24.33 -52.93 40.81
N THR A 10 -24.77 -51.66 40.80
CA THR A 10 -24.75 -50.79 39.62
C THR A 10 -23.41 -50.07 39.56
N LEU A 11 -22.54 -50.44 38.60
CA LEU A 11 -21.25 -49.81 38.38
C LEU A 11 -21.43 -48.57 37.49
N LEU A 12 -21.25 -47.37 38.06
CA LEU A 12 -21.29 -46.10 37.35
C LEU A 12 -19.90 -45.82 36.75
N GLY A 13 -19.75 -45.96 35.43
CA GLY A 13 -18.52 -45.66 34.71
C GLY A 13 -18.33 -44.15 34.52
N LEU A 14 -17.32 -43.58 35.18
CA LEU A 14 -16.88 -42.19 35.03
C LEU A 14 -16.09 -42.04 33.71
N LEU A 15 -16.68 -41.39 32.71
CA LEU A 15 -16.02 -41.06 31.45
C LEU A 15 -15.09 -39.85 31.66
N VAL A 16 -13.80 -40.09 31.84
CA VAL A 16 -12.78 -39.02 31.92
C VAL A 16 -12.47 -38.54 30.50
N THR A 17 -13.00 -37.38 30.13
CA THR A 17 -12.64 -36.69 28.89
C THR A 17 -11.26 -36.04 29.06
N LEU A 18 -10.23 -36.66 28.47
CA LEU A 18 -8.91 -36.04 28.31
C LEU A 18 -9.05 -34.81 27.40
N PRO A 19 -8.54 -33.63 27.80
CA PRO A 19 -8.45 -32.50 26.88
C PRO A 19 -7.50 -32.87 25.75
N ALA A 20 -7.99 -32.79 24.51
CA ALA A 20 -7.19 -32.92 23.31
C ALA A 20 -6.07 -31.87 23.36
N PHE A 21 -4.83 -32.33 23.53
CA PHE A 21 -3.64 -31.51 23.34
C PHE A 21 -3.71 -30.93 21.93
N ALA A 22 -3.75 -29.60 21.85
CA ALA A 22 -3.63 -28.86 20.60
C ALA A 22 -2.37 -29.35 19.87
N GLY A 23 -2.54 -29.72 18.59
CA GLY A 23 -1.49 -30.26 17.75
C GLY A 23 -0.30 -29.29 17.56
N PRO A 24 0.77 -29.75 16.89
CA PRO A 24 1.98 -28.96 16.69
C PRO A 24 1.61 -27.62 16.07
N GLU A 25 2.08 -26.53 16.68
CA GLU A 25 2.08 -25.23 16.04
C GLU A 25 2.66 -25.41 14.63
N ARG A 26 1.80 -25.23 13.62
CA ARG A 26 2.25 -25.18 12.23
C ARG A 26 3.36 -24.13 12.22
N LEU A 27 4.59 -24.55 11.91
CA LEU A 27 5.69 -23.62 11.61
C LEU A 27 5.10 -22.49 10.77
N THR A 28 4.92 -21.32 11.37
CA THR A 28 4.17 -20.27 10.70
C THR A 28 5.00 -19.86 9.50
N ASP A 29 4.42 -19.94 8.30
CA ASP A 29 5.12 -19.61 7.05
C ASP A 29 5.72 -18.19 7.07
N ALA A 30 5.24 -17.32 7.95
CA ALA A 30 5.83 -16.05 8.31
C ALA A 30 5.86 -15.88 9.85
N ARG A 31 6.92 -15.25 10.36
CA ARG A 31 7.08 -14.78 11.74
C ARG A 31 7.26 -13.27 11.73
N VAL A 32 6.56 -12.58 12.61
CA VAL A 32 6.65 -11.12 12.77
C VAL A 32 7.29 -10.82 14.12
N MET A 33 8.21 -9.88 14.15
CA MET A 33 8.90 -9.37 15.34
C MET A 33 9.02 -7.85 15.21
N PHE A 34 9.41 -7.14 16.27
CA PHE A 34 9.86 -5.74 16.17
C PHE A 34 11.39 -5.68 16.28
N THR A 35 11.99 -4.61 15.75
CA THR A 35 13.44 -4.38 15.76
C THR A 35 13.82 -3.08 16.46
N GLU A 36 13.09 -2.00 16.16
CA GLU A 36 13.38 -0.67 16.69
C GLU A 36 12.07 0.02 17.10
N VAL A 37 12.14 0.79 18.18
CA VAL A 37 11.06 1.66 18.63
C VAL A 37 11.62 3.06 18.74
N LYS A 38 11.03 4.00 18.00
CA LYS A 38 11.34 5.43 18.11
C LYS A 38 10.16 6.09 18.78
N ASP A 39 10.39 6.72 19.92
CA ASP A 39 9.38 7.49 20.63
C ASP A 39 9.92 8.88 20.87
N THR A 40 9.29 9.88 20.24
CA THR A 40 9.67 11.28 20.40
C THR A 40 8.57 12.01 21.16
N ARG A 41 8.46 11.78 22.46
CA ARG A 41 7.49 12.52 23.30
C ARG A 41 7.95 13.96 23.48
N THR A 42 7.36 14.91 22.75
CA THR A 42 7.68 16.34 22.90
C THR A 42 6.76 17.01 23.93
N THR A 43 7.25 18.10 24.54
CA THR A 43 6.48 18.95 25.45
C THR A 43 5.59 19.97 24.73
N GLY A 44 5.79 20.17 23.43
CA GLY A 44 5.00 21.07 22.58
C GLY A 44 3.95 20.34 21.74
N GLN A 45 2.96 21.09 21.24
CA GLN A 45 1.80 20.60 20.49
C GLN A 45 2.12 19.98 19.10
N PHE A 46 3.39 20.02 18.69
CA PHE A 46 3.82 19.60 17.36
C PHE A 46 4.97 18.58 17.44
N PHE A 47 4.95 17.61 16.52
CA PHE A 47 6.03 16.66 16.18
C PHE A 47 6.27 15.43 17.09
N GLY A 48 5.39 15.11 18.02
CA GLY A 48 5.52 13.83 18.72
C GLY A 48 5.07 12.65 17.83
N GLU A 49 5.95 11.66 17.66
CA GLU A 49 5.65 10.43 16.92
C GLU A 49 6.23 9.20 17.63
N CYS A 50 5.44 8.12 17.65
CA CYS A 50 5.88 6.78 18.03
C CYS A 50 5.92 5.91 16.77
N GLU A 51 7.10 5.43 16.38
CA GLU A 51 7.30 4.48 15.28
C GLU A 51 7.76 3.14 15.84
N VAL A 52 7.16 2.05 15.38
CA VAL A 52 7.63 0.69 15.63
C VAL A 52 8.08 0.09 14.30
N GLU A 53 9.35 -0.27 14.18
CA GLU A 53 9.83 -1.05 13.05
C GLU A 53 9.52 -2.52 13.28
N ILE A 54 8.68 -3.10 12.41
CA ILE A 54 8.37 -4.52 12.37
C ILE A 54 9.25 -5.22 11.34
N LYS A 55 9.70 -6.42 11.68
CA LYS A 55 10.47 -7.32 10.82
C LYS A 55 9.69 -8.61 10.60
N VAL A 56 9.50 -8.99 9.34
CA VAL A 56 8.85 -10.22 8.92
C VAL A 56 9.89 -11.15 8.32
N MET A 57 9.89 -12.41 8.74
CA MET A 57 10.79 -13.45 8.24
C MET A 57 10.02 -14.75 7.97
N GLY A 58 10.60 -15.67 7.21
CA GLY A 58 10.05 -17.00 6.99
C GLY A 58 9.89 -17.36 5.50
N ARG A 59 9.34 -18.54 5.24
CA ARG A 59 9.20 -19.09 3.87
C ARG A 59 8.33 -18.23 2.97
N ALA A 60 7.27 -17.62 3.51
CA ALA A 60 6.41 -16.70 2.76
C ALA A 60 7.16 -15.44 2.33
N VAL A 61 8.08 -14.95 3.18
CA VAL A 61 8.90 -13.77 2.89
C VAL A 61 9.88 -14.05 1.76
N ALA A 62 10.48 -15.24 1.72
CA ALA A 62 11.41 -15.62 0.65
C ALA A 62 10.77 -15.63 -0.76
N LYS A 63 9.44 -15.71 -0.85
CA LYS A 63 8.70 -15.66 -2.11
C LYS A 63 8.04 -14.30 -2.37
N ALA A 64 8.04 -13.42 -1.38
CA ALA A 64 7.40 -12.12 -1.47
C ALA A 64 8.37 -11.12 -2.10
N LEU A 65 7.86 -10.38 -3.08
CA LEU A 65 8.53 -9.21 -3.62
C LEU A 65 8.60 -8.08 -2.58
N GLY A 66 7.68 -8.01 -1.62
CA GLY A 66 7.71 -6.96 -0.60
C GLY A 66 6.51 -6.98 0.37
N ILE A 67 6.45 -6.00 1.26
CA ILE A 67 5.26 -5.68 2.06
C ILE A 67 4.45 -4.64 1.29
N ARG A 68 3.21 -4.96 0.93
CA ARG A 68 2.30 -4.01 0.26
C ARG A 68 1.68 -3.05 1.25
N SER A 69 1.19 -3.57 2.37
CA SER A 69 0.49 -2.79 3.38
C SER A 69 0.62 -3.42 4.76
N VAL A 70 0.51 -2.57 5.79
CA VAL A 70 0.41 -2.99 7.19
C VAL A 70 -0.77 -2.26 7.81
N GLU A 71 -1.75 -3.03 8.27
CA GLU A 71 -2.94 -2.53 8.94
C GLU A 71 -2.86 -2.87 10.43
N VAL A 72 -2.77 -1.84 11.27
CA VAL A 72 -2.86 -1.99 12.73
C VAL A 72 -4.31 -1.92 13.14
N THR A 73 -4.81 -3.00 13.74
CA THR A 73 -6.20 -3.10 14.19
C THR A 73 -6.34 -2.81 15.68
N TYR A 74 -5.27 -3.01 16.45
CA TYR A 74 -5.25 -2.78 17.89
C TYR A 74 -3.84 -2.38 18.34
N ALA A 75 -3.75 -1.32 19.13
CA ALA A 75 -2.51 -0.89 19.78
C ALA A 75 -2.85 -0.19 21.09
N VAL A 76 -2.29 -0.63 22.21
CA VAL A 76 -2.52 -0.06 23.54
C VAL A 76 -1.23 -0.04 24.35
N ASP A 77 -1.00 1.03 25.11
CA ASP A 77 0.08 1.07 26.10
C ASP A 77 -0.34 0.48 27.45
N ASP A 78 0.60 0.38 28.38
CA ASP A 78 0.43 -0.16 29.73
C ASP A 78 -0.44 0.71 30.65
N THR A 79 -0.76 1.94 30.23
CA THR A 79 -1.72 2.81 30.91
C THR A 79 -3.15 2.65 30.38
N GLY A 80 -3.33 1.85 29.32
CA GLY A 80 -4.61 1.64 28.64
C GLY A 80 -4.90 2.65 27.52
N MET A 81 -3.95 3.50 27.14
CA MET A 81 -4.13 4.48 26.07
C MET A 81 -4.09 3.81 24.70
N ILE A 82 -5.08 4.09 23.85
CA ILE A 82 -5.18 3.54 22.49
C ILE A 82 -4.24 4.28 21.54
N LEU A 83 -3.30 3.55 20.94
CA LEU A 83 -2.24 4.10 20.10
C LEU A 83 -2.53 4.03 18.60
N VAL A 84 -3.67 3.44 18.18
CA VAL A 84 -4.00 3.31 16.75
C VAL A 84 -4.19 4.69 16.11
N ASN A 85 -3.44 4.94 15.03
CA ASN A 85 -3.52 6.15 14.23
C ASN A 85 -4.28 5.89 12.92
N LYS A 86 -5.58 6.21 12.88
CA LYS A 86 -6.44 5.98 11.69
C LYS A 86 -6.21 6.99 10.58
N ASP A 87 -5.65 8.16 10.91
CA ASP A 87 -5.47 9.26 9.96
C ASP A 87 -4.16 9.12 9.18
N ARG A 88 -3.19 8.38 9.73
CA ARG A 88 -1.96 7.96 9.03
C ARG A 88 -2.12 6.56 8.46
N ASN A 89 -2.84 6.47 7.34
CA ASN A 89 -2.80 5.24 6.54
C ASN A 89 -1.35 5.04 6.03
N ASN A 90 -0.66 4.01 6.56
CA ASN A 90 0.73 3.63 6.24
C ASN A 90 0.88 3.01 4.84
N ILE A 91 0.24 3.60 3.83
CA ILE A 91 0.49 3.24 2.43
C ILE A 91 1.69 4.08 2.01
N SER A 92 2.89 3.51 2.08
CA SER A 92 4.07 4.14 1.47
C SER A 92 3.73 4.45 0.01
N SER A 93 3.86 5.71 -0.41
CA SER A 93 3.43 6.17 -1.75
C SER A 93 4.13 5.45 -2.92
N PHE A 94 5.19 4.69 -2.64
CA PHE A 94 5.87 3.86 -3.61
C PHE A 94 6.21 2.50 -3.00
N PHE A 95 5.77 1.44 -3.68
CA PHE A 95 6.16 0.08 -3.33
C PHE A 95 7.67 -0.10 -3.50
N ARG A 96 8.32 -0.63 -2.47
CA ARG A 96 9.74 -0.95 -2.50
C ARG A 96 9.91 -2.47 -2.62
N PRO A 97 10.33 -2.99 -3.78
CA PRO A 97 10.66 -4.40 -3.88
C PRO A 97 11.85 -4.70 -2.96
N ASN A 98 11.81 -5.86 -2.32
CA ASN A 98 12.85 -6.39 -1.47
C ASN A 98 13.62 -7.44 -2.25
N GLU A 99 14.61 -6.99 -3.02
CA GLU A 99 15.42 -7.89 -3.84
C GLU A 99 16.40 -8.66 -2.93
N GLY A 100 16.15 -9.96 -2.74
CA GLY A 100 17.11 -10.91 -2.18
C GLY A 100 17.29 -10.91 -0.66
N ALA A 101 16.49 -10.19 0.12
CA ALA A 101 16.64 -10.22 1.58
C ALA A 101 15.85 -11.37 2.24
N SER A 102 16.43 -11.98 3.26
CA SER A 102 15.81 -13.05 4.07
C SER A 102 14.71 -12.54 5.02
N SER A 103 14.52 -11.22 5.08
CA SER A 103 13.54 -10.54 5.90
C SER A 103 13.03 -9.27 5.24
N LEU A 104 11.81 -8.88 5.60
CA LEU A 104 11.18 -7.62 5.22
C LEU A 104 11.03 -6.73 6.46
N THR A 105 11.26 -5.42 6.35
CA THR A 105 10.95 -4.48 7.42
C THR A 105 9.91 -3.45 6.98
N HIS A 106 9.13 -2.97 7.94
CA HIS A 106 8.16 -1.89 7.73
C HIS A 106 8.04 -1.06 9.00
N LYS A 107 7.90 0.25 8.86
CA LYS A 107 7.68 1.15 9.99
C LYS A 107 6.19 1.39 10.18
N VAL A 108 5.73 1.23 11.41
CA VAL A 108 4.36 1.47 11.82
C VAL A 108 4.33 2.74 12.66
N SER A 109 3.72 3.80 12.14
CA SER A 109 3.45 5.01 12.91
C SER A 109 2.22 4.84 13.79
N LEU A 110 2.37 5.10 15.08
CA LEU A 110 1.34 5.09 16.11
C LEU A 110 1.11 6.49 16.67
N LYS A 111 0.06 6.66 17.47
CA LYS A 111 -0.08 7.84 18.34
C LYS A 111 0.96 7.77 19.46
N ASN A 112 1.25 8.92 20.05
CA ASN A 112 2.16 8.98 21.20
C ASN A 112 1.55 8.22 22.39
N PRO A 113 2.33 7.34 23.03
CA PRO A 113 1.97 6.74 24.32
C PRO A 113 1.79 7.78 25.42
N ALA A 114 1.14 7.37 26.51
CA ALA A 114 1.09 8.18 27.72
C ALA A 114 2.52 8.44 28.23
N ARG A 115 2.76 9.61 28.83
CA ARG A 115 4.11 9.96 29.31
C ARG A 115 4.63 9.01 30.38
N SER A 116 3.73 8.43 31.17
CA SER A 116 4.03 7.42 32.18
C SER A 116 4.07 5.99 31.63
N ALA A 117 3.83 5.79 30.33
CA ALA A 117 3.86 4.47 29.73
C ALA A 117 5.29 3.97 29.57
N HIS A 118 5.52 2.72 29.96
CA HIS A 118 6.82 2.05 29.87
C HIS A 118 6.90 1.07 28.70
N TYR A 119 5.76 0.59 28.20
CA TYR A 119 5.72 -0.33 27.07
C TYR A 119 4.39 -0.23 26.31
N ILE A 120 4.43 -0.58 25.03
CA ILE A 120 3.22 -0.89 24.27
C ILE A 120 2.79 -2.29 24.72
N GLN A 121 1.72 -2.35 25.52
CA GLN A 121 1.21 -3.58 26.09
C GLN A 121 0.83 -4.58 25.00
N SER A 122 0.18 -4.14 23.93
CA SER A 122 -0.16 -4.99 22.79
C SER A 122 -0.29 -4.22 21.50
N LEU A 123 0.24 -4.78 20.41
CA LEU A 123 0.20 -4.29 19.04
C LEU A 123 -0.21 -5.44 18.12
N LYS A 124 -1.37 -5.32 17.47
CA LYS A 124 -1.95 -6.35 16.61
C LYS A 124 -2.37 -5.80 15.27
N GLY A 125 -2.25 -6.62 14.24
CA GLY A 125 -2.57 -6.20 12.89
C GLY A 125 -2.46 -7.30 11.85
N THR A 126 -2.52 -6.86 10.60
CA THR A 126 -2.35 -7.69 9.40
C THR A 126 -1.30 -7.08 8.50
N ILE A 127 -0.39 -7.90 8.00
CA ILE A 127 0.62 -7.53 7.00
C ILE A 127 0.22 -8.19 5.68
N GLU A 128 0.20 -7.44 4.60
CA GLU A 128 0.03 -7.98 3.26
C GLU A 128 1.41 -8.22 2.62
N LEU A 129 1.82 -9.49 2.55
CA LEU A 129 2.98 -9.89 1.76
C LEU A 129 2.57 -9.97 0.28
N TYR A 130 3.37 -9.36 -0.58
CA TYR A 130 3.06 -9.22 -2.00
C TYR A 130 3.99 -10.10 -2.84
N SER A 131 3.43 -11.02 -3.61
CA SER A 131 4.14 -12.01 -4.43
C SER A 131 3.53 -12.05 -5.85
N PRO A 132 3.68 -10.98 -6.65
CA PRO A 132 3.11 -10.92 -7.99
C PRO A 132 3.84 -11.85 -8.96
N THR A 133 3.10 -12.46 -9.88
CA THR A 133 3.58 -13.26 -11.01
C THR A 133 2.61 -13.14 -12.18
N ASP A 134 3.00 -13.51 -13.39
CA ASP A 134 2.07 -13.59 -14.51
C ASP A 134 0.94 -14.60 -14.24
N LYS A 135 1.28 -15.72 -13.59
CA LYS A 135 0.35 -16.84 -13.34
C LYS A 135 -0.79 -16.49 -12.39
N ASN A 136 -0.56 -15.58 -11.44
CA ASN A 136 -1.57 -15.14 -10.48
C ASN A 136 -2.18 -13.77 -10.85
N GLY A 137 -1.96 -13.31 -12.09
CA GLY A 137 -2.43 -12.02 -12.60
C GLY A 137 -1.82 -10.81 -11.89
N GLY A 138 -0.78 -11.00 -11.08
CA GLY A 138 -0.10 -9.93 -10.35
C GLY A 138 0.89 -9.15 -11.21
N MET A 139 1.19 -9.62 -12.42
CA MET A 139 2.04 -8.96 -13.41
C MET A 139 1.35 -8.93 -14.76
N ILE A 140 1.36 -7.78 -15.41
CA ILE A 140 0.88 -7.60 -16.79
C ILE A 140 1.96 -6.86 -17.58
N GLU A 141 2.52 -7.51 -18.59
CA GLU A 141 3.46 -6.92 -19.53
C GLU A 141 2.72 -6.38 -20.75
N ILE A 142 2.92 -5.11 -21.07
CA ILE A 142 2.31 -4.41 -22.21
C ILE A 142 3.43 -3.98 -23.15
N ALA A 143 3.60 -4.73 -24.23
CA ALA A 143 4.51 -4.39 -25.31
C ALA A 143 3.95 -3.22 -26.15
N ASN A 144 4.84 -2.46 -26.80
CA ASN A 144 4.48 -1.44 -27.79
C ASN A 144 3.47 -0.39 -27.30
N PHE A 145 3.39 -0.14 -25.99
CA PHE A 145 2.37 0.73 -25.38
C PHE A 145 2.40 2.17 -25.95
N LYS A 146 3.56 2.62 -26.45
CA LYS A 146 3.74 3.93 -27.07
C LYS A 146 2.93 4.10 -28.36
N ASN A 147 2.64 3.02 -29.08
CA ASN A 147 1.84 3.05 -30.31
C ASN A 147 0.34 3.25 -30.03
N SER A 148 -0.07 3.06 -28.77
CA SER A 148 -1.45 3.21 -28.30
C SER A 148 -1.65 4.48 -27.48
N ALA A 149 -0.85 5.53 -27.75
CA ALA A 149 -0.96 6.81 -27.07
C ALA A 149 -2.40 7.36 -27.10
N GLY A 150 -2.89 7.81 -25.95
CA GLY A 150 -4.24 8.35 -25.80
C GLY A 150 -5.37 7.32 -25.84
N LYS A 151 -5.05 6.02 -25.89
CA LYS A 151 -6.02 4.92 -25.76
C LYS A 151 -5.75 4.11 -24.48
N PRO A 152 -6.76 3.43 -23.91
CA PRO A 152 -6.53 2.49 -22.83
C PRO A 152 -5.61 1.35 -23.28
N LEU A 153 -4.64 1.02 -22.43
CA LEU A 153 -3.70 -0.08 -22.62
C LEU A 153 -4.27 -1.36 -22.02
N ALA A 154 -3.96 -2.52 -22.63
CA ALA A 154 -4.29 -3.86 -22.11
C ALA A 154 -5.72 -3.98 -21.54
N GLU A 155 -6.73 -3.56 -22.32
CA GLU A 155 -8.11 -3.54 -21.85
C GLU A 155 -8.62 -4.93 -21.46
N ALA A 156 -8.20 -5.99 -22.15
CA ALA A 156 -8.64 -7.35 -21.86
C ALA A 156 -8.20 -7.80 -20.46
N GLU A 157 -7.01 -7.39 -20.04
CA GLU A 157 -6.37 -7.77 -18.79
C GLU A 157 -6.71 -6.81 -17.64
N LEU A 158 -6.78 -5.49 -17.89
CA LEU A 158 -6.98 -4.48 -16.85
C LEU A 158 -8.45 -4.20 -16.52
N LYS A 159 -9.35 -4.29 -17.51
CA LYS A 159 -10.77 -3.99 -17.32
C LYS A 159 -11.48 -4.91 -16.32
N PRO A 160 -11.20 -6.24 -16.25
CA PRO A 160 -11.76 -7.10 -15.20
C PRO A 160 -11.42 -6.64 -13.77
N HIS A 161 -10.33 -5.88 -13.60
CA HIS A 161 -9.92 -5.33 -12.32
C HIS A 161 -10.45 -3.92 -12.05
N GLY A 162 -11.19 -3.32 -12.99
CA GLY A 162 -11.68 -1.93 -12.93
C GLY A 162 -10.59 -0.90 -13.22
N ILE A 163 -9.48 -1.30 -13.84
CA ILE A 163 -8.30 -0.47 -14.06
C ILE A 163 -8.26 0.02 -15.51
N SER A 164 -7.87 1.28 -15.70
CA SER A 164 -7.59 1.85 -17.01
C SER A 164 -6.28 2.62 -16.97
N ILE A 165 -5.31 2.19 -17.76
CA ILE A 165 -4.01 2.85 -17.91
C ILE A 165 -3.91 3.41 -19.32
N MET A 166 -3.47 4.65 -19.45
CA MET A 166 -3.26 5.31 -20.74
C MET A 166 -1.88 5.94 -20.78
N TYR A 167 -1.15 5.74 -21.88
CA TYR A 167 0.06 6.52 -22.14
C TYR A 167 -0.30 7.85 -22.78
N LEU A 168 0.27 8.93 -22.24
CA LEU A 168 0.02 10.30 -22.70
C LEU A 168 1.30 10.90 -23.26
N THR A 169 1.25 11.30 -24.54
CA THR A 169 2.30 12.11 -25.16
C THR A 169 2.17 13.57 -24.71
N LYS A 170 3.24 14.34 -24.92
CA LYS A 170 3.24 15.79 -24.64
C LYS A 170 2.09 16.51 -25.35
N GLU A 171 1.84 16.17 -26.61
CA GLU A 171 0.74 16.75 -27.41
C GLU A 171 -0.63 16.47 -26.80
N ILE A 172 -0.87 15.23 -26.34
CA ILE A 172 -2.13 14.85 -25.70
C ILE A 172 -2.28 15.55 -24.35
N LEU A 173 -1.19 15.70 -23.58
CA LEU A 173 -1.20 16.45 -22.34
C LEU A 173 -1.52 17.92 -22.55
N GLU A 174 -0.89 18.58 -23.51
CA GLU A 174 -1.15 19.98 -23.82
C GLU A 174 -2.59 20.20 -24.30
N LYS A 175 -3.11 19.29 -25.13
CA LYS A 175 -4.52 19.33 -25.54
C LYS A 175 -5.47 19.18 -24.35
N ARG A 176 -5.25 18.18 -23.49
CA ARG A 176 -6.05 18.00 -22.26
C ARG A 176 -5.91 19.18 -21.30
N LYS A 177 -4.73 19.79 -21.20
CA LYS A 177 -4.49 20.98 -20.39
C LYS A 177 -5.32 22.14 -20.92
N LYS A 178 -5.32 22.40 -22.23
CA LYS A 178 -6.15 23.44 -22.85
C LYS A 178 -7.64 23.18 -22.61
N GLU A 179 -8.12 21.97 -22.84
CA GLU A 179 -9.52 21.59 -22.59
C GLU A 179 -9.91 21.73 -21.11
N GLN A 180 -9.03 21.36 -20.18
CA GLN A 180 -9.27 21.54 -18.75
C GLN A 180 -9.21 23.01 -18.34
N MET A 181 -8.30 23.80 -18.90
CA MET A 181 -8.22 25.25 -18.65
C MET A 181 -9.45 25.96 -19.20
N GLU A 182 -9.97 25.61 -20.38
CA GLU A 182 -11.20 26.16 -20.91
C GLU A 182 -12.41 25.78 -20.04
N LYS A 183 -12.52 24.51 -19.62
CA LYS A 183 -13.58 24.09 -18.69
C LYS A 183 -13.47 24.77 -17.32
N ALA A 184 -12.26 24.95 -16.81
CA ALA A 184 -12.01 25.66 -15.56
C ALA A 184 -12.36 27.15 -15.71
N ARG A 185 -11.96 27.81 -16.82
CA ARG A 185 -12.34 29.19 -17.14
C ARG A 185 -13.85 29.36 -17.28
N GLN A 186 -14.55 28.42 -17.92
CA GLN A 186 -16.02 28.45 -18.02
C GLN A 186 -16.74 28.22 -16.69
N LYS A 187 -16.14 27.47 -15.77
CA LYS A 187 -16.67 27.29 -14.40
C LYS A 187 -16.35 28.50 -13.54
N ALA A 188 -15.12 29.00 -13.62
CA ALA A 188 -14.66 30.17 -12.92
C ALA A 188 -15.38 31.42 -13.39
N SER A 189 -15.68 31.59 -14.69
CA SER A 189 -16.46 32.74 -15.18
C SER A 189 -17.86 32.77 -14.56
N LYS A 190 -18.49 31.61 -14.35
CA LYS A 190 -19.78 31.51 -13.64
C LYS A 190 -19.68 31.83 -12.14
N GLU A 191 -18.50 31.72 -11.54
CA GLU A 191 -18.24 32.06 -10.13
C GLU A 191 -17.65 33.48 -9.96
N MET A 192 -16.97 34.01 -10.99
CA MET A 192 -16.35 35.35 -11.05
C MET A 192 -17.39 36.47 -11.13
N ASP A 193 -18.61 36.20 -11.61
CA ASP A 193 -19.73 37.15 -11.48
C ASP A 193 -20.00 37.52 -10.00
N LYS A 194 -19.45 36.78 -9.03
CA LYS A 194 -19.55 37.05 -7.59
C LYS A 194 -18.24 37.54 -6.94
N ILE A 195 -17.09 37.41 -7.60
CA ILE A 195 -15.76 37.68 -7.06
C ILE A 195 -15.05 38.54 -8.11
N GLY A 196 -15.00 39.85 -7.89
CA GLY A 196 -14.62 40.86 -8.89
C GLY A 196 -13.39 40.53 -9.76
N GLU A 197 -13.37 41.10 -10.96
CA GLU A 197 -12.47 40.77 -12.07
C GLU A 197 -10.98 40.67 -11.67
N GLU A 198 -10.47 41.56 -10.83
CA GLU A 198 -9.07 41.56 -10.38
C GLU A 198 -8.70 40.34 -9.52
N MET A 199 -9.58 39.91 -8.59
CA MET A 199 -9.36 38.69 -7.80
C MET A 199 -9.50 37.44 -8.66
N GLY A 200 -10.44 37.45 -9.62
CA GLY A 200 -10.60 36.37 -10.57
C GLY A 200 -9.35 36.16 -11.42
N GLN A 201 -8.76 37.24 -11.92
CA GLN A 201 -7.57 37.17 -12.76
C GLN A 201 -6.33 36.74 -11.97
N ALA A 202 -6.18 37.18 -10.71
CA ALA A 202 -5.12 36.72 -9.82
C ALA A 202 -5.24 35.22 -9.50
N PHE A 203 -6.46 34.73 -9.23
CA PHE A 203 -6.70 33.29 -9.01
C PHE A 203 -6.39 32.46 -10.25
N MET A 204 -6.78 32.93 -11.45
CA MET A 204 -6.46 32.25 -12.71
C MET A 204 -4.96 32.21 -12.99
N ASN A 205 -4.25 33.31 -12.77
CA ASN A 205 -2.79 33.35 -12.93
C ASN A 205 -2.08 32.42 -11.92
N MET A 206 -2.58 32.32 -10.68
CA MET A 206 -2.08 31.38 -9.68
C MET A 206 -2.36 29.92 -10.09
N PHE A 207 -3.57 29.63 -10.58
CA PHE A 207 -3.96 28.31 -11.06
C PHE A 207 -3.16 27.88 -12.30
N GLU A 208 -2.93 28.79 -13.24
CA GLU A 208 -2.10 28.58 -14.42
C GLU A 208 -0.62 28.40 -14.06
N GLY A 209 -0.11 29.16 -13.09
CA GLY A 209 1.24 28.97 -12.54
C GLY A 209 1.40 27.61 -11.86
N MET A 210 0.39 27.16 -11.10
CA MET A 210 0.39 25.86 -10.43
C MET A 210 0.32 24.70 -11.43
N LEU A 211 -0.60 24.75 -12.41
CA LEU A 211 -0.73 23.74 -13.47
C LEU A 211 0.44 23.76 -14.47
N GLY A 212 1.02 24.94 -14.72
CA GLY A 212 2.15 25.14 -15.62
C GLY A 212 3.46 24.62 -15.03
N GLY A 213 3.71 24.90 -13.75
CA GLY A 213 4.91 24.44 -13.04
C GLY A 213 4.89 22.95 -12.68
N MET A 214 3.73 22.36 -12.36
CA MET A 214 3.63 20.95 -11.98
C MET A 214 3.66 19.95 -13.15
N MET A 215 3.41 20.41 -14.38
CA MET A 215 3.38 19.58 -15.59
C MET A 215 4.45 20.02 -16.60
N GLY A 216 5.50 20.71 -16.11
CA GLY A 216 6.68 21.05 -16.89
C GLY A 216 7.34 19.76 -17.37
N GLY A 217 7.15 19.46 -18.65
CA GLY A 217 7.60 18.20 -19.23
C GLY A 217 9.11 18.08 -19.20
N ASP A 218 9.64 17.31 -18.26
CA ASP A 218 11.00 16.81 -18.34
C ASP A 218 11.17 16.11 -19.70
N LYS A 219 12.20 16.51 -20.45
CA LYS A 219 12.47 16.00 -21.81
C LYS A 219 12.57 14.47 -21.88
N PHE A 220 12.86 13.85 -20.74
CA PHE A 220 13.05 12.41 -20.60
C PHE A 220 12.03 11.78 -19.65
N SER A 221 10.77 12.25 -19.64
CA SER A 221 9.70 11.63 -18.85
C SER A 221 8.59 11.00 -19.68
N LEU A 222 8.01 9.93 -19.13
CA LEU A 222 6.79 9.31 -19.62
C LEU A 222 5.64 9.64 -18.67
N HIS A 223 4.48 9.92 -19.26
CA HIS A 223 3.28 10.26 -18.50
C HIS A 223 2.23 9.18 -18.72
N LEU A 224 1.67 8.69 -17.63
CA LEU A 224 0.60 7.72 -17.61
C LEU A 224 -0.59 8.31 -16.87
N TRP A 225 -1.79 8.06 -17.37
CA TRP A 225 -3.01 8.26 -16.62
C TRP A 225 -3.52 6.90 -16.16
N VAL A 226 -3.69 6.74 -14.86
CA VAL A 226 -4.01 5.49 -14.19
C VAL A 226 -5.28 5.70 -13.36
N LYS A 227 -6.39 5.20 -13.87
CA LYS A 227 -7.64 5.12 -13.13
C LYS A 227 -7.74 3.74 -12.49
N ASP A 228 -7.74 3.75 -11.17
CA ASP A 228 -7.74 2.55 -10.34
C ASP A 228 -8.47 2.87 -9.02
N PRO A 229 -9.81 2.74 -9.00
CA PRO A 229 -10.62 3.13 -7.84
C PRO A 229 -10.31 2.29 -6.60
N ASP A 230 -9.90 1.04 -6.81
CA ASP A 230 -9.65 0.06 -5.75
C ASP A 230 -8.18 0.03 -5.29
N LYS A 231 -7.31 0.88 -5.86
CA LYS A 231 -5.88 0.96 -5.55
C LYS A 231 -5.17 -0.40 -5.68
N LYS A 232 -5.50 -1.14 -6.74
CA LYS A 232 -4.89 -2.43 -7.09
C LYS A 232 -3.54 -2.29 -7.80
N VAL A 233 -3.25 -1.19 -8.49
CA VAL A 233 -1.95 -0.94 -9.12
C VAL A 233 -0.91 -0.64 -8.03
N VAL A 234 0.03 -1.57 -7.83
CA VAL A 234 1.07 -1.50 -6.80
C VAL A 234 2.29 -0.72 -7.29
N ASP A 235 2.75 -1.02 -8.50
CA ASP A 235 3.90 -0.35 -9.13
C ASP A 235 3.78 -0.41 -10.65
N ILE A 236 4.51 0.49 -11.32
CA ILE A 236 4.67 0.48 -12.77
C ILE A 236 6.17 0.57 -13.07
N GLN A 237 6.66 -0.39 -13.85
CA GLN A 237 8.05 -0.47 -14.27
C GLN A 237 8.15 -0.51 -15.79
N PHE A 238 9.34 -0.25 -16.29
CA PHE A 238 9.64 -0.25 -17.71
C PHE A 238 10.73 -1.26 -17.97
N LEU A 239 10.53 -2.10 -18.98
CA LEU A 239 11.48 -3.10 -19.42
C LEU A 239 11.98 -2.72 -20.82
N ASP A 240 13.24 -3.02 -21.11
CA ASP A 240 13.76 -2.90 -22.48
C ASP A 240 13.30 -4.07 -23.36
N ALA A 241 13.78 -4.12 -24.61
CA ALA A 241 13.45 -5.17 -25.56
C ALA A 241 13.85 -6.58 -25.06
N SER A 242 14.89 -6.67 -24.22
CA SER A 242 15.37 -7.93 -23.62
C SER A 242 14.58 -8.36 -22.39
N GLY A 243 13.67 -7.51 -21.89
CA GLY A 243 12.96 -7.74 -20.62
C GLY A 243 13.74 -7.25 -19.39
N THR A 244 14.84 -6.51 -19.58
CA THR A 244 15.64 -5.98 -18.47
C THR A 244 15.01 -4.68 -17.96
N LYS A 245 14.92 -4.54 -16.64
CA LYS A 245 14.37 -3.35 -15.98
C LYS A 245 15.19 -2.10 -16.32
N ILE A 246 14.51 -1.09 -16.85
CA ILE A 246 15.09 0.22 -17.13
C ILE A 246 15.11 1.04 -15.84
N LYS A 247 16.28 1.62 -15.53
CA LYS A 247 16.45 2.52 -14.39
C LYS A 247 15.67 3.81 -14.61
N THR A 248 14.90 4.21 -13.60
CA THR A 248 14.14 5.47 -13.58
C THR A 248 14.86 6.48 -12.70
N SER A 249 14.94 7.74 -13.12
CA SER A 249 15.60 8.83 -12.38
C SER A 249 14.64 9.53 -11.40
N SER A 250 13.35 9.62 -11.75
CA SER A 250 12.32 10.21 -10.90
C SER A 250 10.97 9.51 -11.06
N ARG A 251 10.14 9.57 -10.02
CA ARG A 251 8.74 9.11 -10.06
C ARG A 251 7.89 10.10 -9.29
N SER A 252 6.77 10.52 -9.86
CA SER A 252 5.79 11.36 -9.18
C SER A 252 4.37 10.91 -9.53
N SER A 253 3.45 11.20 -8.63
CA SER A 253 2.03 10.85 -8.76
C SER A 253 1.16 12.00 -8.30
N MET A 254 0.18 12.39 -9.11
CA MET A 254 -0.81 13.42 -8.76
C MET A 254 -2.19 12.94 -9.22
N GLY A 255 -3.06 12.58 -8.26
CA GLY A 255 -4.36 11.98 -8.57
C GLY A 255 -4.20 10.70 -9.41
N GLU A 256 -4.77 10.68 -10.60
CA GLU A 256 -4.64 9.58 -11.57
C GLU A 256 -3.39 9.71 -12.44
N MET A 257 -2.71 10.87 -12.45
CA MET A 257 -1.49 11.06 -13.23
C MET A 257 -0.29 10.41 -12.54
N ARG A 258 0.55 9.77 -13.35
CA ARG A 258 1.86 9.24 -12.98
C ARG A 258 2.88 9.77 -13.97
N GLN A 259 3.98 10.31 -13.48
CA GLN A 259 5.12 10.71 -14.29
C GLN A 259 6.34 9.91 -13.86
N VAL A 260 7.07 9.39 -14.84
CA VAL A 260 8.29 8.64 -14.62
C VAL A 260 9.39 9.24 -15.46
N GLY A 261 10.41 9.79 -14.80
CA GLY A 261 11.60 10.35 -15.42
C GLY A 261 12.69 9.29 -15.65
N PHE A 262 13.48 9.51 -16.69
CA PHE A 262 14.61 8.69 -17.08
C PHE A 262 15.84 9.56 -17.34
N ASP A 263 17.03 8.98 -17.26
CA ASP A 263 18.26 9.66 -17.69
C ASP A 263 18.31 9.79 -19.22
N VAL A 264 17.81 8.76 -19.91
CA VAL A 264 17.64 8.72 -21.37
C VAL A 264 16.24 8.17 -21.66
N LEU A 265 15.53 8.78 -22.61
CA LEU A 265 14.18 8.33 -22.96
C LEU A 265 14.24 6.87 -23.44
N PRO A 266 13.40 5.97 -22.91
CA PRO A 266 13.38 4.58 -23.35
C PRO A 266 13.08 4.46 -24.86
N GLY A 267 13.62 3.44 -25.52
CA GLY A 267 13.42 3.18 -26.95
C GLY A 267 11.97 2.81 -27.33
N PRO A 268 11.67 2.64 -28.63
CA PRO A 268 10.32 2.29 -29.10
C PRO A 268 9.85 0.92 -28.58
N ASP A 269 10.77 -0.04 -28.45
CA ASP A 269 10.48 -1.42 -28.01
C ASP A 269 10.36 -1.59 -26.49
N THR A 270 10.27 -0.47 -25.75
CA THR A 270 10.09 -0.49 -24.31
C THR A 270 8.74 -1.11 -23.97
N LYS A 271 8.75 -2.00 -22.99
CA LYS A 271 7.55 -2.63 -22.45
C LYS A 271 7.17 -2.00 -21.12
N LEU A 272 5.87 -1.95 -20.85
CA LEU A 272 5.35 -1.51 -19.56
C LEU A 272 5.02 -2.74 -18.73
N LEU A 273 5.59 -2.86 -17.54
CA LEU A 273 5.25 -3.91 -16.58
C LEU A 273 4.40 -3.31 -15.46
N VAL A 274 3.15 -3.75 -15.38
CA VAL A 274 2.18 -3.30 -14.38
C VAL A 274 2.07 -4.36 -13.29
N TYR A 275 2.26 -3.95 -12.05
CA TYR A 275 2.14 -4.81 -10.88
C TYR A 275 0.75 -4.63 -10.24
N LEU A 276 -0.03 -5.71 -10.16
CA LEU A 276 -1.38 -5.71 -9.62
C LEU A 276 -1.52 -6.49 -8.32
N ALA A 277 -2.27 -5.93 -7.38
CA ALA A 277 -2.66 -6.55 -6.14
C ALA A 277 -3.93 -7.39 -6.32
N THR A 278 -3.79 -8.55 -6.96
CA THR A 278 -4.84 -9.57 -7.05
C THR A 278 -4.93 -10.35 -5.74
N PRO A 279 -6.08 -10.99 -5.41
CA PRO A 279 -6.19 -11.84 -4.23
C PRO A 279 -5.13 -12.95 -4.15
N GLU A 280 -4.70 -13.48 -5.29
CA GLU A 280 -3.68 -14.53 -5.36
C GLU A 280 -2.24 -14.01 -5.27
N SER A 281 -2.02 -12.71 -5.52
CA SER A 281 -0.73 -12.05 -5.34
C SER A 281 -0.49 -11.57 -3.91
N ILE A 282 -1.52 -11.59 -3.07
CA ILE A 282 -1.48 -11.09 -1.70
C ILE A 282 -1.59 -12.25 -0.72
N ARG A 283 -0.70 -12.25 0.28
CA ARG A 283 -0.79 -13.15 1.42
C ARG A 283 -0.87 -12.34 2.71
N SER A 284 -2.02 -12.41 3.37
CA SER A 284 -2.22 -11.77 4.67
C SER A 284 -1.58 -12.56 5.81
N VAL A 285 -0.77 -11.90 6.62
CA VAL A 285 -0.13 -12.45 7.82
C VAL A 285 -0.62 -11.65 9.02
N LYS A 286 -1.40 -12.29 9.89
CA LYS A 286 -1.80 -11.69 11.17
C LYS A 286 -0.63 -11.71 12.14
N PHE A 287 -0.52 -10.66 12.94
CA PHE A 287 0.51 -10.57 13.98
C PHE A 287 -0.05 -10.03 15.29
N SER A 288 0.61 -10.42 16.39
CA SER A 288 0.43 -9.90 17.74
C SER A 288 1.81 -9.78 18.35
N LEU A 289 2.18 -8.57 18.77
CA LEU A 289 3.40 -8.25 19.47
C LEU A 289 3.00 -7.62 20.79
N ASP A 290 3.48 -8.18 21.89
CA ASP A 290 3.12 -7.74 23.23
C ASP A 290 4.38 -7.28 23.98
N GLN A 291 4.19 -6.39 24.96
CA GLN A 291 5.27 -5.89 25.83
C GLN A 291 6.44 -5.26 25.05
N ILE A 292 6.15 -4.40 24.08
CA ILE A 292 7.19 -3.70 23.30
C ILE A 292 7.73 -2.55 24.17
N PRO A 293 9.00 -2.56 24.58
CA PRO A 293 9.55 -1.53 25.46
C PRO A 293 9.55 -0.17 24.76
N LEU A 294 9.19 0.87 25.51
CA LEU A 294 9.32 2.26 25.09
C LEU A 294 10.64 2.82 25.62
N PRO A 295 11.36 3.66 24.84
CA PRO A 295 12.63 4.25 25.24
C PRO A 295 12.48 5.34 26.30
#